data_AF-A0A5J4W3T1-F1
#
_entry.id   AF-A0A5J4W3T1-F1
#
_cell.length_a   1.000
_cell.length_b   1.000
_cell.length_c   1.000
_cell.angle_alpha   90.00
_cell.angle_beta   90.00
_cell.angle_gamma   90.00
#
_symmetry.space_group_name_H-M   'P 1'
#
loop_
_entity.id
_entity.type
_entity.pdbx_description
1 polymer ?
#
loop_
_entity_poly.entity_id
_entity_poly.type
_entity_poly.pdbx_seq_one_letter_code
_entity_poly.pdbx_strand_id
1 'polypeptide(L)'
;MRINFSQIQRNGPGVVGLVPQFEEDFWHAYNIIQIKDKIYTRTFRRIRPEGQRSYESKRVAVDVKLLVKKIELDEKELALRIKGTIIECKQGIVPLGQSHTLTLQLNQQFTLEKDQWDEIFMQRLNQAKEASKSAELAVIVMQEGIAHICLVTESVTIEKAKIQANIPRKTSSFSQRIHQQSSSSSSSSSSSVYSGSVDLDKLSPHAKAMRHFFSDVLNAMHRFIDFGLCKSILIGSPGFVKDDFLTFAIDEEKKNKSNQSISSDQKQKEKEKQKQKQKGKEQTEQQQSSSSLSANRSKLLLVHTSTGHRQAVHEILSDTSIRQQLTNVRAATDEIILTRFFNILAENNDKV
;
A
#
# COMPACT_ATOMS: atom_id res chain seq x y z
N MET A 1 -13.83 -6.25 -0.56
CA MET A 1 -14.58 -6.83 -1.69
C MET A 1 -16.08 -6.56 -1.54
N ARG A 2 -16.75 -6.06 -2.57
CA ARG A 2 -18.20 -5.83 -2.55
C ARG A 2 -18.97 -7.05 -3.07
N ILE A 3 -19.96 -7.50 -2.31
CA ILE A 3 -20.88 -8.57 -2.73
C ILE A 3 -22.09 -7.89 -3.39
N ASN A 4 -22.36 -8.20 -4.66
CA ASN A 4 -23.54 -7.67 -5.38
C ASN A 4 -24.79 -8.50 -5.09
N PHE A 5 -24.66 -9.82 -5.06
CA PHE A 5 -25.72 -10.74 -4.67
C PHE A 5 -25.12 -12.03 -4.11
N SER A 6 -25.85 -12.69 -3.23
CA SER A 6 -25.48 -13.99 -2.67
C SER A 6 -26.73 -14.87 -2.55
N GLN A 7 -26.74 -15.99 -3.24
CA GLN A 7 -27.76 -17.04 -3.15
C GLN A 7 -27.05 -18.32 -2.71
N ILE A 8 -26.89 -18.49 -1.40
CA ILE A 8 -26.10 -19.57 -0.82
C ILE A 8 -27.00 -20.42 0.06
N GLN A 9 -27.03 -21.73 -0.18
CA GLN A 9 -27.61 -22.69 0.76
C GLN A 9 -26.53 -23.10 1.78
N ARG A 10 -26.90 -23.21 3.06
CA ARG A 10 -25.95 -23.58 4.12
C ARG A 10 -25.45 -25.02 3.88
N ASN A 11 -24.14 -25.20 3.74
CA ASN A 11 -23.48 -26.47 3.39
C ASN A 11 -23.97 -27.08 2.06
N GLY A 12 -24.47 -26.25 1.15
CA GLY A 12 -25.03 -26.67 -0.13
C GLY A 12 -24.50 -25.85 -1.29
N PRO A 13 -25.11 -26.01 -2.48
CA PRO A 13 -24.73 -25.24 -3.65
C PRO A 13 -25.10 -23.78 -3.49
N GLY A 14 -24.33 -22.91 -4.12
CA GLY A 14 -24.57 -21.48 -4.03
C GLY A 14 -23.85 -20.68 -5.08
N VAL A 15 -24.42 -19.52 -5.36
CA VAL A 15 -23.93 -18.57 -6.35
C VAL A 15 -23.73 -17.21 -5.70
N VAL A 16 -22.56 -16.62 -5.93
CA VAL A 16 -22.19 -15.32 -5.37
C VAL A 16 -21.62 -14.42 -6.44
N GLY A 17 -22.14 -13.19 -6.54
CA GLY A 17 -21.60 -12.13 -7.37
C GLY A 17 -20.64 -11.24 -6.58
N LEU A 18 -19.36 -11.27 -6.94
CA LEU A 18 -18.29 -10.55 -6.26
C LEU A 18 -17.70 -9.45 -7.15
N VAL A 19 -17.39 -8.30 -6.54
CA VAL A 19 -16.72 -7.17 -7.19
C VAL A 19 -15.47 -6.81 -6.37
N PRO A 20 -14.26 -7.09 -6.88
CA PRO A 20 -13.03 -6.64 -6.24
C PRO A 20 -12.90 -5.12 -6.42
N GLN A 21 -12.70 -4.39 -5.32
CA GLN A 21 -12.54 -2.93 -5.30
C GLN A 21 -11.07 -2.53 -5.15
N PHE A 22 -10.32 -3.32 -4.38
CA PHE A 22 -8.91 -3.08 -4.06
C PHE A 22 -8.05 -4.27 -4.48
N GLU A 23 -6.74 -4.07 -4.59
CA GLU A 23 -5.77 -5.11 -4.97
C GLU A 23 -5.77 -6.29 -3.97
N GLU A 24 -6.04 -6.03 -2.70
CA GLU A 24 -6.12 -7.03 -1.62
C GLU A 24 -7.28 -8.01 -1.82
N ASP A 25 -8.34 -7.57 -2.50
CA ASP A 25 -9.48 -8.43 -2.81
C ASP A 25 -9.07 -9.59 -3.72
N PHE A 26 -7.98 -9.47 -4.48
CA PHE A 26 -7.45 -10.58 -5.27
C PHE A 26 -6.90 -11.71 -4.41
N TRP A 27 -6.28 -11.40 -3.27
CA TRP A 27 -5.84 -12.41 -2.31
C TRP A 27 -7.04 -13.13 -1.69
N HIS A 28 -8.09 -12.39 -1.33
CA HIS A 28 -9.33 -13.00 -0.84
C HIS A 28 -10.01 -13.86 -1.92
N ALA A 29 -10.07 -13.39 -3.17
CA ALA A 29 -10.61 -14.16 -4.29
C ALA A 29 -9.79 -15.44 -4.52
N TYR A 30 -8.47 -15.37 -4.46
CA TYR A 30 -7.57 -16.52 -4.57
C TYR A 30 -7.89 -17.59 -3.51
N ASN A 31 -8.18 -17.17 -2.28
CA ASN A 31 -8.51 -18.05 -1.18
C ASN A 31 -9.94 -18.60 -1.19
N ILE A 32 -10.86 -17.98 -1.93
CA ILE A 32 -12.25 -18.42 -2.04
C ILE A 32 -12.42 -19.37 -3.24
N ILE A 33 -11.77 -19.08 -4.36
CA ILE A 33 -11.88 -19.85 -5.59
C ILE A 33 -11.06 -21.13 -5.49
N GLN A 34 -11.64 -22.25 -5.92
CA GLN A 34 -10.99 -23.56 -5.98
C GLN A 34 -11.03 -24.15 -7.38
N ILE A 35 -10.18 -25.16 -7.59
CA ILE A 35 -10.18 -25.95 -8.81
C ILE A 35 -11.52 -26.71 -8.88
N LYS A 36 -12.09 -26.81 -10.09
CA LYS A 36 -13.42 -27.35 -10.41
C LYS A 36 -14.61 -26.43 -10.12
N ASP A 37 -14.39 -25.24 -9.55
CA ASP A 37 -15.46 -24.25 -9.44
C ASP A 37 -15.86 -23.71 -10.82
N LYS A 38 -17.08 -23.16 -10.91
CA LYS A 38 -17.56 -22.50 -12.12
C LYS A 38 -17.56 -20.98 -11.90
N ILE A 39 -16.91 -20.26 -12.81
CA ILE A 39 -16.84 -18.79 -12.77
C ILE A 39 -17.49 -18.22 -14.01
N TYR A 40 -18.40 -17.29 -13.82
CA TYR A 40 -19.01 -16.52 -14.89
C TYR A 40 -18.49 -15.07 -14.85
N THR A 41 -17.95 -14.59 -15.96
CA THR A 41 -17.52 -13.19 -16.08
C THR A 41 -17.43 -12.75 -17.53
N ARG A 42 -17.35 -11.43 -17.71
CA ARG A 42 -17.13 -10.80 -19.01
C ARG A 42 -15.63 -10.75 -19.30
N THR A 43 -15.17 -11.29 -20.41
CA THR A 43 -13.76 -11.17 -20.81
C THR A 43 -13.65 -10.56 -22.19
N PHE A 44 -12.43 -10.21 -22.60
CA PHE A 44 -12.18 -9.74 -23.95
C PHE A 44 -11.40 -10.81 -24.70
N ARG A 45 -11.91 -11.22 -25.86
CA ARG A 45 -11.22 -12.13 -26.77
C ARG A 45 -10.93 -11.44 -28.08
N ARG A 46 -9.71 -11.62 -28.59
CA ARG A 46 -9.38 -11.26 -29.97
C ARG A 46 -9.91 -12.37 -30.87
N ILE A 47 -10.86 -12.02 -31.72
CA ILE A 47 -11.51 -12.95 -32.64
C ILE A 47 -11.16 -12.47 -34.04
N ARG A 48 -10.79 -13.42 -34.89
CA ARG A 48 -10.62 -13.16 -36.32
C ARG A 48 -11.99 -13.34 -36.95
N PRO A 49 -12.58 -12.30 -37.58
CA PRO A 49 -13.83 -12.47 -38.31
C PRO A 49 -13.59 -13.47 -39.45
N GLU A 50 -14.47 -14.46 -39.55
CA GLU A 50 -14.41 -15.48 -40.59
C GLU A 50 -14.74 -14.83 -41.94
N GLY A 51 -13.82 -14.90 -42.91
CA GLY A 51 -14.03 -14.40 -44.28
C GLY A 51 -13.17 -13.20 -44.73
N GLN A 52 -12.39 -12.56 -43.86
CA GLN A 52 -11.44 -11.50 -44.25
C GLN A 52 -9.99 -11.98 -44.21
N ARG A 53 -9.25 -11.80 -45.32
CA ARG A 53 -7.79 -12.03 -45.41
C ARG A 53 -6.94 -11.00 -44.63
N SER A 54 -7.58 -10.04 -43.96
CA SER A 54 -6.89 -9.03 -43.15
C SER A 54 -6.38 -9.64 -41.85
N TYR A 55 -5.15 -9.29 -41.46
CA TYR A 55 -4.53 -9.66 -40.18
C TYR A 55 -5.16 -8.93 -38.97
N GLU A 56 -6.20 -8.14 -39.20
CA GLU A 56 -6.77 -7.28 -38.17
C GLU A 56 -7.68 -8.08 -37.23
N SER A 57 -7.19 -8.30 -36.01
CA SER A 57 -7.92 -9.01 -34.98
C SER A 57 -8.81 -8.05 -34.20
N LYS A 58 -10.12 -8.27 -34.25
CA LYS A 58 -11.10 -7.47 -33.50
C LYS A 58 -11.18 -7.96 -32.06
N ARG A 59 -11.05 -7.05 -31.09
CA ARG A 59 -11.23 -7.35 -29.66
C ARG A 59 -12.72 -7.25 -29.33
N VAL A 60 -13.34 -8.38 -29.01
CA VAL A 60 -14.77 -8.49 -28.69
C VAL A 60 -14.92 -8.86 -27.22
N ALA A 61 -15.85 -8.20 -26.52
CA ALA A 61 -16.21 -8.55 -25.17
C ALA A 61 -17.19 -9.73 -25.19
N VAL A 62 -16.88 -10.80 -24.46
CA VAL A 62 -17.63 -12.05 -24.45
C VAL A 62 -17.94 -12.44 -23.01
N ASP A 63 -19.18 -12.84 -22.75
CA ASP A 63 -19.58 -13.39 -21.45
C ASP A 63 -19.36 -14.90 -21.45
N VAL A 64 -18.43 -15.37 -20.62
CA VAL A 64 -18.00 -16.77 -20.57
C VAL A 64 -18.18 -17.38 -19.19
N LYS A 65 -18.60 -18.63 -19.15
CA LYS A 65 -18.58 -19.50 -17.97
C LYS A 65 -17.40 -20.46 -18.07
N LEU A 66 -16.51 -20.41 -17.09
CA LEU A 66 -15.25 -21.15 -17.04
C LEU A 66 -15.30 -22.19 -15.92
N LEU A 67 -14.85 -23.41 -16.20
CA LEU A 67 -14.47 -24.40 -15.19
C LEU A 67 -13.02 -24.17 -14.79
N VAL A 68 -12.77 -23.83 -13.52
CA VAL A 68 -11.43 -23.52 -13.03
C VAL A 68 -10.54 -24.76 -13.05
N LYS A 69 -9.39 -24.66 -13.73
CA LYS A 69 -8.35 -25.70 -13.74
C LYS A 69 -7.12 -25.30 -12.93
N LYS A 70 -6.71 -24.04 -13.01
CA LYS A 70 -5.54 -23.51 -12.31
C LYS A 70 -5.76 -22.05 -11.93
N ILE A 71 -5.23 -21.66 -10.78
CA ILE A 71 -5.29 -20.31 -10.24
C ILE A 71 -3.85 -19.87 -9.98
N GLU A 72 -3.48 -18.69 -10.47
CA GLU A 72 -2.14 -18.09 -10.35
C GLU A 72 -2.32 -16.67 -9.81
N LEU A 73 -1.80 -16.39 -8.62
CA LEU A 73 -1.71 -15.04 -8.05
C LEU A 73 -0.28 -14.53 -8.24
N ASP A 74 -0.14 -13.38 -8.89
CA ASP A 74 1.14 -12.67 -8.96
C ASP A 74 1.20 -11.66 -7.81
N GLU A 75 2.11 -11.87 -6.86
CA GLU A 75 2.31 -11.00 -5.69
C GLU A 75 2.84 -9.61 -6.06
N LYS A 76 3.58 -9.49 -7.17
CA LYS A 76 4.21 -8.22 -7.59
C LYS A 76 3.25 -7.38 -8.42
N GLU A 77 2.56 -8.00 -9.37
CA GLU A 77 1.56 -7.33 -10.20
C GLU A 77 0.21 -7.19 -9.50
N LEU A 78 0.04 -7.83 -8.33
CA LEU A 78 -1.22 -7.95 -7.59
C LEU A 78 -2.37 -8.33 -8.54
N ALA A 79 -2.12 -9.33 -9.38
CA ALA A 79 -3.02 -9.76 -10.44
C ALA A 79 -3.39 -11.24 -10.28
N LEU A 80 -4.70 -11.52 -10.21
CA LEU A 80 -5.21 -12.89 -10.14
C LEU A 80 -5.58 -13.41 -11.53
N ARG A 81 -4.85 -14.43 -11.98
CA ARG A 81 -5.05 -15.11 -13.25
C ARG A 81 -5.67 -16.49 -13.02
N ILE A 82 -6.79 -16.75 -13.68
CA ILE A 82 -7.56 -17.98 -13.55
C ILE A 82 -7.59 -18.66 -14.91
N LYS A 83 -6.98 -19.83 -15.01
CA LYS A 83 -7.01 -20.69 -16.19
C LYS A 83 -8.13 -21.70 -16.04
N GLY A 84 -9.01 -21.76 -17.03
CA GLY A 84 -10.13 -22.68 -17.03
C GLY A 84 -10.57 -23.08 -18.43
N THR A 85 -11.48 -24.03 -18.52
CA THR A 85 -12.12 -24.42 -19.79
C THR A 85 -13.48 -23.79 -19.91
N ILE A 86 -13.81 -23.27 -21.09
CA ILE A 86 -15.11 -22.65 -21.35
C ILE A 86 -16.20 -23.72 -21.40
N ILE A 87 -17.17 -23.63 -20.50
CA ILE A 87 -18.35 -24.52 -20.47
C ILE A 87 -19.49 -23.90 -21.27
N GLU A 88 -19.73 -22.60 -21.09
CA GLU A 88 -20.82 -21.87 -21.72
C GLU A 88 -20.36 -20.50 -22.20
N CYS A 89 -20.90 -20.05 -23.33
CA CYS A 89 -20.68 -18.72 -23.89
C CYS A 89 -22.02 -18.19 -24.41
N LYS A 90 -22.52 -17.10 -23.81
CA LYS A 90 -23.88 -16.58 -24.13
C LYS A 90 -24.05 -16.15 -25.58
N GLN A 91 -22.96 -15.80 -26.27
CA GLN A 91 -23.00 -15.23 -27.62
C GLN A 91 -22.56 -16.22 -28.70
N GLY A 92 -22.20 -17.46 -28.35
CA GLY A 92 -21.77 -18.49 -29.31
C GLY A 92 -20.49 -18.17 -30.11
N ILE A 93 -19.87 -16.99 -29.93
CA ILE A 93 -18.70 -16.52 -30.69
C ILE A 93 -17.43 -17.32 -30.36
N VAL A 94 -17.47 -18.13 -29.30
CA VAL A 94 -16.33 -18.84 -28.76
C VAL A 94 -16.64 -20.33 -28.68
N PRO A 95 -15.79 -21.19 -29.27
CA PRO A 95 -15.96 -22.64 -29.17
C PRO A 95 -15.86 -23.12 -27.72
N LEU A 96 -16.79 -24.00 -27.36
CA LEU A 96 -16.85 -24.64 -26.05
C LEU A 96 -15.67 -25.59 -25.87
N GLY A 97 -15.26 -25.84 -24.62
CA GLY A 97 -14.16 -26.73 -24.27
C GLY A 97 -12.76 -26.15 -24.44
N GLN A 98 -12.60 -24.99 -25.08
CA GLN A 98 -11.30 -24.34 -25.19
C GLN A 98 -10.82 -23.79 -23.84
N SER A 99 -9.50 -23.88 -23.61
CA SER A 99 -8.85 -23.24 -22.46
C SER A 99 -8.85 -21.73 -22.62
N HIS A 100 -9.17 -21.02 -21.55
CA HIS A 100 -9.16 -19.57 -21.47
C HIS A 100 -8.53 -19.12 -20.16
N THR A 101 -7.72 -18.06 -20.25
CA THR A 101 -7.11 -17.42 -19.09
C THR A 101 -7.84 -16.12 -18.81
N LEU A 102 -8.58 -16.09 -17.71
CA LEU A 102 -9.22 -14.91 -17.15
C LEU A 102 -8.20 -14.16 -16.28
N THR A 103 -8.04 -12.86 -16.50
CA THR A 103 -7.37 -11.97 -15.53
C THR A 103 -8.46 -11.13 -14.89
N LEU A 104 -8.63 -11.22 -13.57
CA LEU A 104 -9.62 -10.42 -12.87
C LEU A 104 -9.23 -8.94 -12.89
N GLN A 105 -10.22 -8.06 -13.07
CA GLN A 105 -10.02 -6.62 -13.08
C GLN A 105 -10.72 -5.99 -11.88
N LEU A 106 -10.17 -4.88 -11.38
CA LEU A 106 -10.81 -4.08 -10.34
C LEU A 106 -12.13 -3.50 -10.87
N ASN A 107 -13.11 -3.39 -9.98
CA ASN A 107 -14.48 -2.93 -10.23
C ASN A 107 -15.26 -3.75 -11.27
N GLN A 108 -14.72 -4.88 -11.70
CA GLN A 108 -15.40 -5.80 -12.59
C GLN A 108 -16.04 -6.94 -11.81
N GLN A 109 -17.35 -7.13 -11.99
CA GLN A 109 -18.04 -8.24 -11.35
C GLN A 109 -17.65 -9.59 -11.97
N PHE A 110 -17.42 -10.58 -11.12
CA PHE A 110 -17.44 -11.99 -11.49
C PHE A 110 -18.43 -12.74 -10.60
N THR A 111 -19.04 -13.79 -11.14
CA THR A 111 -19.96 -14.66 -10.41
C THR A 111 -19.28 -16.00 -10.18
N LEU A 112 -19.21 -16.42 -8.93
CA LEU A 112 -18.67 -17.70 -8.51
C LEU A 112 -19.83 -18.65 -8.14
N GLU A 113 -19.84 -19.82 -8.77
CA GLU A 113 -20.75 -20.91 -8.49
C GLU A 113 -19.93 -22.07 -7.91
N LYS A 114 -20.32 -22.51 -6.72
CA LYS A 114 -19.74 -23.67 -6.02
C LYS A 114 -20.82 -24.67 -5.70
N ASP A 115 -20.42 -25.94 -5.70
CA ASP A 115 -21.29 -27.05 -5.33
C ASP A 115 -21.48 -27.13 -3.81
N GLN A 116 -20.48 -26.69 -3.02
CA GLN A 116 -20.54 -26.65 -1.56
C GLN A 116 -19.98 -25.33 -1.01
N TRP A 117 -20.80 -24.64 -0.22
CA TRP A 117 -20.41 -23.47 0.57
C TRP A 117 -20.36 -23.84 2.06
N ASP A 118 -19.15 -24.12 2.52
CA ASP A 118 -18.88 -24.40 3.93
C ASP A 118 -18.74 -23.10 4.76
N GLU A 119 -18.80 -23.26 6.08
CA GLU A 119 -18.65 -22.16 7.05
C GLU A 119 -17.32 -21.40 6.88
N ILE A 120 -16.23 -22.10 6.55
CA ILE A 120 -14.92 -21.48 6.29
C ILE A 120 -14.98 -20.50 5.11
N PHE A 121 -15.68 -20.86 4.03
CA PHE A 121 -15.84 -19.96 2.88
C PHE A 121 -16.72 -18.77 3.22
N MET A 122 -17.78 -18.98 4.00
CA MET A 122 -18.62 -17.89 4.49
C MET A 122 -17.85 -16.92 5.39
N GLN A 123 -17.00 -17.44 6.28
CA GLN A 123 -16.14 -16.62 7.13
C GLN A 123 -15.13 -15.83 6.29
N ARG A 124 -14.50 -16.45 5.28
CA ARG A 124 -13.59 -15.77 4.34
C ARG A 124 -14.30 -14.70 3.53
N LEU A 125 -15.54 -14.94 3.12
CA LEU A 125 -16.36 -13.98 2.38
C LEU A 125 -16.70 -12.76 3.25
N ASN A 126 -17.02 -12.99 4.53
CA ASN A 126 -17.25 -11.92 5.50
C ASN A 126 -15.98 -11.11 5.77
N GLN A 127 -14.83 -11.77 5.92
CA GLN A 127 -13.53 -11.11 6.04
C GLN A 127 -13.24 -10.25 4.79
N ALA A 128 -13.46 -10.79 3.60
CA ALA A 128 -13.29 -10.05 2.36
C ALA A 128 -14.23 -8.82 2.26
N LYS A 129 -15.42 -8.88 2.85
CA LYS A 129 -16.35 -7.74 2.91
C LYS A 129 -15.84 -6.64 3.85
N GLU A 130 -15.25 -7.02 4.97
CA GLU A 130 -14.73 -6.09 5.99
C GLU A 130 -13.41 -5.43 5.55
N ALA A 131 -12.56 -6.18 4.82
CA ALA A 131 -11.29 -5.69 4.27
C ALA A 131 -11.42 -4.45 3.37
N SER A 132 -12.61 -4.15 2.84
CA SER A 132 -12.88 -2.92 2.07
C SER A 132 -12.67 -1.61 2.86
N LYS A 133 -12.47 -1.63 4.19
CA LYS A 133 -12.59 -0.43 5.02
C LYS A 133 -11.32 0.36 5.35
N SER A 134 -10.10 -0.17 5.33
CA SER A 134 -8.89 0.66 5.59
C SER A 134 -7.63 -0.20 5.71
N ALA A 135 -6.51 0.27 5.15
CA ALA A 135 -5.19 -0.18 5.60
C ALA A 135 -5.03 0.15 7.09
N GLU A 136 -4.66 -0.83 7.90
CA GLU A 136 -4.56 -0.63 9.35
C GLU A 136 -3.28 0.10 9.73
N LEU A 137 -2.19 -0.19 9.02
CA LEU A 137 -0.85 0.22 9.43
C LEU A 137 0.01 0.55 8.21
N ALA A 138 0.59 1.74 8.18
CA ALA A 138 1.66 2.06 7.24
C ALA A 138 3.01 1.88 7.94
N VAL A 139 3.96 1.21 7.31
CA VAL A 139 5.30 0.96 7.87
C VAL A 139 6.34 1.50 6.89
N ILE A 140 7.14 2.45 7.35
CA ILE A 140 8.27 3.01 6.62
C ILE A 140 9.54 2.53 7.30
N VAL A 141 10.31 1.70 6.61
CA VAL A 141 11.62 1.27 7.10
C VAL A 141 12.69 1.96 6.30
N MET A 142 13.66 2.59 6.96
CA MET A 142 14.69 3.36 6.29
C MET A 142 16.08 3.12 6.88
N GLN A 143 17.08 3.21 6.02
CA GLN A 143 18.51 3.29 6.30
C GLN A 143 19.13 4.33 5.37
N GLU A 144 20.36 4.77 5.64
CA GLU A 144 21.09 5.67 4.74
C GLU A 144 21.15 5.08 3.31
N GLY A 145 20.37 5.68 2.39
CA GLY A 145 20.33 5.32 0.97
C GLY A 145 19.28 4.30 0.55
N ILE A 146 18.51 3.72 1.47
CA ILE A 146 17.41 2.80 1.13
C ILE A 146 16.21 3.04 2.04
N ALA A 147 15.02 3.16 1.45
CA ALA A 147 13.77 3.18 2.20
C ALA A 147 12.72 2.30 1.51
N HIS A 148 11.95 1.60 2.33
CA HIS A 148 10.79 0.80 1.92
C HIS A 148 9.53 1.37 2.57
N ILE A 149 8.52 1.63 1.75
CA ILE A 149 7.20 2.06 2.20
C ILE A 149 6.24 0.90 1.98
N CYS A 150 5.76 0.33 3.08
CA CYS A 150 4.88 -0.82 3.10
C CYS A 150 3.53 -0.40 3.70
N LEU A 151 2.45 -0.87 3.08
CA LEU A 151 1.12 -0.86 3.70
C LEU A 151 0.86 -2.27 4.21
N VAL A 152 0.69 -2.37 5.52
CA VAL A 152 0.31 -3.61 6.20
C VAL A 152 -1.19 -3.55 6.42
N THR A 153 -1.89 -4.43 5.74
CA THR A 153 -3.33 -4.62 5.93
C THR A 153 -3.58 -5.89 6.70
N GLU A 154 -4.85 -6.19 6.94
CA GLU A 154 -5.25 -7.36 7.73
C GLU A 154 -4.71 -8.67 7.15
N SER A 155 -4.62 -8.78 5.82
CA SER A 155 -4.30 -10.04 5.14
C SER A 155 -2.96 -10.03 4.40
N VAL A 156 -2.45 -8.87 4.00
CA VAL A 156 -1.24 -8.77 3.19
C VAL A 156 -0.37 -7.58 3.57
N THR A 157 0.94 -7.73 3.40
CA THR A 157 1.88 -6.61 3.45
C THR A 157 2.29 -6.27 2.02
N ILE A 158 1.89 -5.09 1.56
CA ILE A 158 2.16 -4.61 0.20
C ILE A 158 3.26 -3.58 0.25
N GLU A 159 4.36 -3.83 -0.44
CA GLU A 159 5.39 -2.83 -0.69
C GLU A 159 4.91 -1.86 -1.78
N LYS A 160 4.64 -0.61 -1.41
CA LYS A 160 4.15 0.41 -2.36
C LYS A 160 5.28 1.16 -3.04
N ALA A 161 6.41 1.36 -2.35
CA ALA A 161 7.56 2.04 -2.92
C ALA A 161 8.88 1.56 -2.31
N LYS A 162 9.89 1.47 -3.19
CA LYS A 162 11.28 1.29 -2.83
C LYS A 162 12.09 2.47 -3.34
N ILE A 163 12.75 3.18 -2.43
CA ILE A 163 13.59 4.33 -2.75
C ILE A 163 15.02 3.92 -2.50
N GLN A 164 15.87 4.07 -3.51
CA GLN A 164 17.30 3.80 -3.42
C GLN A 164 18.08 5.02 -3.89
N ALA A 165 18.99 5.50 -3.05
CA ALA A 165 19.87 6.63 -3.34
C ALA A 165 21.31 6.24 -2.98
N ASN A 166 22.26 6.60 -3.84
CA ASN A 166 23.67 6.41 -3.53
C ASN A 166 24.16 7.59 -2.69
N ILE A 167 24.37 7.36 -1.39
CA ILE A 167 24.77 8.40 -0.45
C ILE A 167 26.29 8.33 -0.26
N PRO A 168 27.03 9.39 -0.64
CA PRO A 168 28.48 9.40 -0.52
C PRO A 168 28.88 9.39 0.95
N ARG A 169 29.88 8.59 1.32
CA ARG A 169 30.35 8.49 2.71
C ARG A 169 30.83 9.84 3.24
N LYS A 170 30.64 10.06 4.55
CA LYS A 170 31.18 11.24 5.24
C LYS A 170 32.70 11.24 5.13
N THR A 171 33.27 12.19 4.40
CA THR A 171 34.72 12.37 4.33
C THR A 171 35.20 13.12 5.57
N SER A 172 36.19 12.55 6.27
CA SER A 172 36.74 13.05 7.54
C SER A 172 37.18 14.54 7.49
N SER A 173 37.62 15.00 6.33
CA SER A 173 38.10 16.36 6.09
C SER A 173 37.03 17.47 6.26
N PHE A 174 35.74 17.12 6.29
CA PHE A 174 34.66 18.09 6.57
C PHE A 174 34.32 18.17 8.07
N SER A 175 34.47 17.07 8.81
CA SER A 175 34.16 16.99 10.25
C SER A 175 35.04 17.93 11.10
N GLN A 176 36.28 18.18 10.69
CA GLN A 176 37.20 19.10 11.39
C GLN A 176 36.82 20.59 11.26
N ARG A 177 36.11 21.01 10.19
CA ARG A 177 35.73 22.43 10.02
C ARG A 177 34.57 22.85 10.91
N ILE A 178 33.64 21.95 11.20
CA ILE A 178 32.49 22.24 12.06
C ILE A 178 32.96 22.45 13.52
N HIS A 179 34.00 21.75 13.96
CA HIS A 179 34.50 21.87 15.34
C HIS A 179 35.25 23.18 15.62
N GLN A 180 35.80 23.85 14.60
CA GLN A 180 36.45 25.15 14.77
C GLN A 180 35.47 26.34 14.83
N GLN A 181 34.22 26.17 14.38
CA GLN A 181 33.20 27.24 14.43
C GLN A 181 32.21 27.10 15.60
N SER A 182 32.23 25.99 16.32
CA SER A 182 31.25 25.66 17.39
C SER A 182 31.82 25.73 18.81
N SER A 183 32.97 26.39 19.02
CA SER A 183 33.60 26.56 20.33
C SER A 183 32.90 27.57 21.26
N SER A 184 31.65 27.97 20.97
CA SER A 184 30.89 28.91 21.82
C SER A 184 29.45 28.46 22.15
N SER A 185 29.13 27.16 22.17
CA SER A 185 27.99 26.68 22.97
C SER A 185 28.04 25.18 23.23
N SER A 186 28.35 24.83 24.47
CA SER A 186 28.08 23.53 25.06
C SER A 186 26.60 23.39 25.38
N SER A 187 25.91 22.47 24.71
CA SER A 187 24.97 21.55 25.35
C SER A 187 24.40 20.56 24.33
N SER A 188 24.40 19.31 24.76
CA SER A 188 23.69 18.16 24.24
C SER A 188 22.30 18.49 23.68
N SER A 189 22.22 18.63 22.36
CA SER A 189 21.05 18.39 21.54
C SER A 189 21.60 18.23 20.11
N SER A 190 21.54 17.02 19.57
CA SER A 190 21.87 16.78 18.16
C SER A 190 20.83 17.49 17.30
N SER A 191 21.01 18.81 17.12
CA SER A 191 20.23 19.61 16.19
C SER A 191 20.48 19.03 14.81
N SER A 192 19.46 18.36 14.26
CA SER A 192 19.52 17.69 12.97
C SER A 192 20.10 18.65 11.93
N VAL A 193 21.27 18.31 11.39
CA VAL A 193 21.99 19.08 10.34
C VAL A 193 21.13 19.27 9.08
N TYR A 194 20.00 18.54 9.01
CA TYR A 194 19.04 18.52 7.94
C TYR A 194 17.88 19.51 8.14
N SER A 195 17.78 20.16 9.30
CA SER A 195 16.72 21.12 9.64
C SER A 195 17.15 22.58 9.42
N GLY A 196 16.26 23.39 8.86
CA GLY A 196 16.44 24.84 8.71
C GLY A 196 16.76 25.32 7.29
N SER A 197 16.69 26.64 7.12
CA SER A 197 17.14 27.41 5.95
C SER A 197 18.66 27.50 5.92
N VAL A 198 19.34 26.36 5.88
CA VAL A 198 20.79 26.33 5.66
C VAL A 198 21.01 26.50 4.16
N ASP A 199 21.84 27.47 3.76
CA ASP A 199 22.25 27.66 2.36
C ASP A 199 22.67 26.30 1.77
N LEU A 200 21.94 25.79 0.77
CA LEU A 200 22.20 24.48 0.16
C LEU A 200 23.64 24.34 -0.36
N ASP A 201 24.29 25.47 -0.66
CA ASP A 201 25.64 25.56 -1.19
C ASP A 201 26.74 25.39 -0.12
N LYS A 202 26.40 25.45 1.18
CA LYS A 202 27.33 25.23 2.30
C LYS A 202 27.25 23.82 2.90
N LEU A 203 26.30 22.99 2.45
CA LEU A 203 26.13 21.63 2.94
C LEU A 203 27.20 20.68 2.37
N SER A 204 27.63 19.71 3.16
CA SER A 204 28.48 18.64 2.65
C SER A 204 27.74 17.84 1.56
N PRO A 205 28.47 17.25 0.58
CA PRO A 205 27.85 16.41 -0.45
C PRO A 205 26.98 15.30 0.13
N HIS A 206 27.41 14.71 1.27
CA HIS A 206 26.63 13.76 2.04
C HIS A 206 25.32 14.38 2.54
N ALA A 207 25.37 15.56 3.15
CA ALA A 207 24.17 16.21 3.71
C ALA A 207 23.16 16.58 2.62
N LYS A 208 23.64 17.03 1.45
CA LYS A 208 22.80 17.32 0.28
C LYS A 208 22.12 16.06 -0.25
N ALA A 209 22.87 14.96 -0.40
CA ALA A 209 22.32 13.67 -0.83
C ALA A 209 21.27 13.12 0.14
N MET A 210 21.53 13.20 1.46
CA MET A 210 20.55 12.81 2.49
C MET A 210 19.28 13.64 2.44
N ARG A 211 19.38 14.96 2.24
CA ARG A 211 18.21 15.84 2.13
C ARG A 211 17.34 15.46 0.91
N HIS A 212 17.96 15.18 -0.23
CA HIS A 212 17.24 14.69 -1.41
C HIS A 212 16.57 13.34 -1.15
N PHE A 213 17.29 12.41 -0.53
CA PHE A 213 16.73 11.12 -0.14
C PHE A 213 15.50 11.27 0.79
N PHE A 214 15.58 12.11 1.82
CA PHE A 214 14.44 12.39 2.70
C PHE A 214 13.27 13.06 1.98
N SER A 215 13.55 13.98 1.04
CA SER A 215 12.52 14.57 0.19
C SER A 215 11.79 13.51 -0.65
N ASP A 216 12.53 12.58 -1.25
CA ASP A 216 11.94 11.50 -2.05
C ASP A 216 11.06 10.57 -1.20
N VAL A 217 11.52 10.25 0.02
CA VAL A 217 10.74 9.46 1.00
C VAL A 217 9.47 10.19 1.41
N LEU A 218 9.56 11.49 1.70
CA LEU A 218 8.41 12.32 2.09
C LEU A 218 7.38 12.39 0.96
N ASN A 219 7.83 12.60 -0.28
CA ASN A 219 6.97 12.62 -1.46
C ASN A 219 6.27 11.29 -1.69
N ALA A 220 7.00 10.17 -1.55
CA ALA A 220 6.42 8.85 -1.68
C ALA A 220 5.42 8.55 -0.55
N MET A 221 5.71 8.97 0.68
CA MET A 221 4.78 8.84 1.81
C MET A 221 3.46 9.57 1.52
N HIS A 222 3.48 10.83 1.08
CA HIS A 222 2.25 11.56 0.74
C HIS A 222 1.51 10.97 -0.47
N ARG A 223 2.22 10.31 -1.40
CA ARG A 223 1.61 9.70 -2.59
C ARG A 223 0.88 8.39 -2.28
N PHE A 224 1.46 7.55 -1.41
CA PHE A 224 1.00 6.18 -1.20
C PHE A 224 0.24 5.98 0.12
N ILE A 225 0.43 6.86 1.10
CA ILE A 225 -0.20 6.74 2.42
C ILE A 225 -1.31 7.78 2.55
N ASP A 226 -2.54 7.30 2.65
CA ASP A 226 -3.68 8.12 3.03
C ASP A 226 -3.80 8.16 4.56
N PHE A 227 -3.43 9.30 5.15
CA PHE A 227 -3.47 9.55 6.59
C PHE A 227 -4.90 9.49 7.17
N GLY A 228 -5.93 9.64 6.35
CA GLY A 228 -7.32 9.50 6.75
C GLY A 228 -7.72 8.05 6.98
N LEU A 229 -7.19 7.14 6.17
CA LEU A 229 -7.52 5.71 6.22
C LEU A 229 -6.62 4.94 7.19
N CYS A 230 -5.36 5.35 7.37
CA CYS A 230 -4.42 4.63 8.23
C CYS A 230 -4.72 4.89 9.73
N LYS A 231 -4.77 3.80 10.53
CA LYS A 231 -4.91 3.91 12.00
C LYS A 231 -3.62 4.44 12.63
N SER A 232 -2.47 3.91 12.21
CA SER A 232 -1.15 4.34 12.68
C SER A 232 -0.08 4.21 11.59
N ILE A 233 1.02 4.93 11.76
CA ILE A 233 2.16 4.99 10.83
C ILE A 233 3.43 4.75 11.63
N LEU A 234 4.15 3.68 11.31
CA LEU A 234 5.41 3.31 11.94
C LEU A 234 6.57 3.80 11.08
N ILE A 235 7.56 4.41 11.71
CA ILE A 235 8.82 4.81 11.07
C ILE A 235 9.96 4.10 11.81
N GLY A 236 10.56 3.12 11.14
CA GLY A 236 11.65 2.29 11.64
C GLY A 236 12.99 2.63 10.99
N SER A 237 14.04 2.77 11.80
CA SER A 237 15.42 2.83 11.30
C SER A 237 16.43 2.29 12.32
N PRO A 238 17.58 1.79 11.85
CA PRO A 238 18.75 1.62 12.71
C PRO A 238 19.32 3.00 13.08
N GLY A 239 19.60 3.21 14.37
CA GLY A 239 20.14 4.48 14.87
C GLY A 239 19.16 5.66 14.81
N PHE A 240 19.68 6.85 14.44
CA PHE A 240 18.99 8.14 14.54
C PHE A 240 18.36 8.64 13.22
N VAL A 241 18.40 7.84 12.15
CA VAL A 241 17.93 8.27 10.81
C VAL A 241 16.44 8.63 10.81
N LYS A 242 15.62 7.88 11.55
CA LYS A 242 14.18 8.16 11.74
C LYS A 242 13.92 9.51 12.42
N ASP A 243 14.76 9.90 13.38
CA ASP A 243 14.62 11.13 14.15
C ASP A 243 15.00 12.34 13.29
N ASP A 244 16.08 12.19 12.51
CA ASP A 244 16.50 13.16 11.50
C ASP A 244 15.44 13.34 10.41
N PHE A 245 14.88 12.24 9.90
CA PHE A 245 13.80 12.27 8.91
C PHE A 245 12.55 12.97 9.45
N LEU A 246 12.12 12.65 10.68
CA LEU A 246 10.95 13.28 11.28
C LEU A 246 11.17 14.79 11.45
N THR A 247 12.35 15.19 11.89
CA THR A 247 12.71 16.61 12.04
C THR A 247 12.68 17.32 10.69
N PHE A 248 13.25 16.71 9.64
CA PHE A 248 13.22 17.22 8.28
C PHE A 248 11.78 17.37 7.75
N ALA A 249 10.93 16.34 7.94
CA ALA A 249 9.55 16.35 7.47
C ALA A 249 8.73 17.49 8.10
N ILE A 250 8.91 17.73 9.40
CA ILE A 250 8.24 18.84 10.11
C ILE A 250 8.72 20.20 9.59
N ASP A 251 10.01 20.35 9.27
CA ASP A 251 10.56 21.59 8.72
C ASP A 251 10.01 21.89 7.31
N GLU A 252 9.96 20.88 6.45
CA GLU A 252 9.38 21.01 5.10
C GLU A 252 7.88 21.35 5.14
N GLU A 253 7.11 20.78 6.07
CA GLU A 253 5.70 21.16 6.25
C GLU A 253 5.53 22.62 6.67
N LYS A 254 6.40 23.12 7.57
CA LYS A 254 6.37 24.53 8.00
C LYS A 254 6.67 25.46 6.83
N LYS A 255 7.65 25.12 5.98
CA LYS A 255 7.98 25.88 4.76
C LYS A 255 6.85 25.88 3.75
N ASN A 256 6.19 24.74 3.55
CA ASN A 256 5.05 24.67 2.63
C ASN A 256 3.87 25.52 3.13
N LYS A 257 3.61 25.56 4.44
CA LYS A 257 2.61 26.47 5.02
C LYS A 257 2.99 27.94 4.87
N SER A 258 4.25 28.33 5.12
CA SER A 258 4.69 29.72 4.94
C SER A 258 4.67 30.17 3.47
N ASN A 259 4.99 29.28 2.53
CA ASN A 259 4.95 29.59 1.10
C ASN A 259 3.51 29.70 0.55
N GLN A 260 2.56 28.93 1.09
CA GLN A 260 1.14 29.07 0.76
C GLN A 260 0.53 30.39 1.26
N SER A 261 0.93 30.88 2.44
CA SER A 261 0.54 32.22 2.92
C SER A 261 1.10 33.35 2.05
N ILE A 262 2.34 33.22 1.55
CA ILE A 262 2.95 34.24 0.68
C ILE A 262 2.30 34.25 -0.72
N SER A 263 1.87 33.10 -1.24
CA SER A 263 1.14 33.01 -2.51
C SER A 263 -0.28 33.59 -2.43
N SER A 264 -0.91 33.58 -1.26
CA SER A 264 -2.26 34.13 -1.08
C SER A 264 -2.27 35.66 -1.02
N ASP A 265 -1.23 36.29 -0.48
CA ASP A 265 -1.07 37.76 -0.47
C ASP A 265 -0.76 38.33 -1.87
N GLN A 266 0.01 37.60 -2.70
CA GLN A 266 0.24 38.00 -4.10
C GLN A 266 -0.97 37.74 -5.00
N LYS A 267 -1.78 36.69 -4.73
CA LYS A 267 -3.03 36.44 -5.45
C LYS A 267 -4.20 37.34 -5.02
N GLN A 268 -4.13 38.00 -3.87
CA GLN A 268 -5.12 39.01 -3.46
C GLN A 268 -4.96 40.33 -4.23
N LYS A 269 -3.75 40.70 -4.66
CA LYS A 269 -3.53 41.93 -5.46
C LYS A 269 -3.90 41.82 -6.94
N GLU A 270 -4.15 40.62 -7.46
CA GLU A 270 -4.58 40.41 -8.86
C GLU A 270 -6.04 39.94 -9.02
N LYS A 271 -6.78 39.70 -7.91
CA LYS A 271 -8.17 39.20 -7.93
C LYS A 271 -9.23 40.19 -7.42
N GLU A 272 -8.94 41.49 -7.42
CA GLU A 272 -9.95 42.52 -7.12
C GLU A 272 -10.69 43.07 -8.35
N LYS A 273 -10.40 42.56 -9.55
CA LYS A 273 -11.25 42.81 -10.73
C LYS A 273 -11.78 41.47 -11.27
N GLN A 274 -13.10 41.36 -11.29
CA GLN A 274 -13.92 40.29 -11.86
C GLN A 274 -14.25 39.09 -10.94
N LYS A 275 -14.98 39.38 -9.86
CA LYS A 275 -16.00 38.46 -9.35
C LYS A 275 -17.29 38.67 -10.15
N GLN A 276 -17.65 37.72 -11.01
CA GLN A 276 -19.00 37.14 -11.11
C GLN A 276 -19.04 36.12 -12.27
N LYS A 277 -19.68 34.96 -11.99
CA LYS A 277 -19.87 33.76 -12.84
C LYS A 277 -18.60 32.89 -12.92
N GLN A 278 -18.53 31.65 -12.45
CA GLN A 278 -19.54 30.61 -12.29
C GLN A 278 -19.19 29.66 -11.13
N LYS A 279 -20.26 29.10 -10.55
CA LYS A 279 -20.28 27.94 -9.66
C LYS A 279 -19.53 26.76 -10.30
N GLY A 280 -18.67 26.11 -9.52
CA GLY A 280 -17.99 24.87 -9.94
C GLY A 280 -16.53 24.83 -9.51
N LYS A 281 -16.24 24.91 -8.22
CA LYS A 281 -14.93 24.61 -7.60
C LYS A 281 -15.06 24.64 -6.07
N GLU A 282 -15.77 23.67 -5.51
CA GLU A 282 -15.84 23.46 -4.05
C GLU A 282 -15.60 22.00 -3.64
N GLN A 283 -15.15 21.14 -4.56
CA GLN A 283 -14.88 19.73 -4.26
C GLN A 283 -13.39 19.34 -4.33
N THR A 284 -12.47 20.30 -4.42
CA THR A 284 -11.02 20.00 -4.51
C THR A 284 -10.16 20.68 -3.44
N GLU A 285 -10.75 21.49 -2.56
CA GLU A 285 -10.00 22.19 -1.50
C GLU A 285 -10.10 21.53 -0.11
N GLN A 286 -11.04 20.60 0.10
CA GLN A 286 -11.17 19.86 1.36
C GLN A 286 -10.31 18.58 1.46
N GLN A 287 -9.66 18.15 0.37
CA GLN A 287 -8.82 16.94 0.34
C GLN A 287 -7.35 17.20 0.72
N GLN A 288 -6.92 18.45 0.84
CA GLN A 288 -5.52 18.80 1.16
C GLN A 288 -5.28 19.11 2.63
N SER A 289 -6.33 19.40 3.43
CA SER A 289 -6.18 19.71 4.85
C SER A 289 -6.05 18.46 5.74
N SER A 290 -6.55 17.31 5.29
CA SER A 290 -6.44 16.02 6.00
C SER A 290 -5.09 15.31 5.85
N SER A 291 -4.22 15.76 4.94
CA SER A 291 -2.95 15.11 4.60
C SER A 291 -1.72 15.64 5.36
N SER A 292 -1.92 16.53 6.35
CA SER A 292 -0.81 17.11 7.09
C SER A 292 -0.29 16.16 8.19
N LEU A 293 1.00 15.84 8.11
CA LEU A 293 1.77 15.06 9.08
C LEU A 293 1.68 15.69 10.48
N SER A 294 1.69 17.02 10.55
CA SER A 294 1.54 17.79 11.78
C SER A 294 0.19 17.58 12.48
N ALA A 295 -0.91 17.42 11.74
CA ALA A 295 -2.23 17.13 12.33
C ALA A 295 -2.34 15.67 12.80
N ASN A 296 -1.61 14.76 12.16
CA ASN A 296 -1.61 13.33 12.46
C ASN A 296 -0.38 12.88 13.27
N ARG A 297 0.27 13.80 14.00
CA ARG A 297 1.48 13.48 14.77
C ARG A 297 1.24 12.38 15.82
N SER A 298 0.03 12.31 16.39
CA SER A 298 -0.36 11.26 17.33
C SER A 298 -0.44 9.85 16.71
N LYS A 299 -0.49 9.74 15.38
CA LYS A 299 -0.49 8.47 14.65
C LYS A 299 0.92 7.98 14.30
N LEU A 300 1.93 8.84 14.42
CA LEU A 300 3.32 8.51 14.07
C LEU A 300 4.02 7.87 15.26
N LEU A 301 4.53 6.66 15.06
CA LEU A 301 5.31 5.94 16.06
C LEU A 301 6.71 5.68 15.51
N LEU A 302 7.72 6.13 16.26
CA LEU A 302 9.13 5.92 15.93
C LEU A 302 9.59 4.60 16.55
N VAL A 303 10.24 3.76 15.74
CA VAL A 303 10.64 2.41 16.12
C VAL A 303 12.12 2.19 15.84
N HIS A 304 12.81 1.48 16.71
CA HIS A 304 14.16 1.01 16.42
C HIS A 304 14.09 -0.28 15.59
N THR A 305 14.90 -0.37 14.53
CA THR A 305 15.01 -1.59 13.72
C THR A 305 16.46 -1.99 13.55
N SER A 306 16.70 -3.29 13.42
CA SER A 306 18.04 -3.81 13.11
C SER A 306 18.52 -3.41 11.70
N THR A 307 17.59 -3.32 10.73
CA THR A 307 17.90 -3.02 9.33
C THR A 307 16.91 -2.06 8.68
N GLY A 308 17.28 -1.47 7.54
CA GLY A 308 16.40 -0.66 6.70
C GLY A 308 15.69 -1.43 5.58
N HIS A 309 15.62 -2.76 5.66
CA HIS A 309 15.08 -3.63 4.61
C HIS A 309 13.68 -4.15 4.94
N ARG A 310 12.98 -4.74 3.95
CA ARG A 310 11.62 -5.30 4.11
C ARG A 310 11.48 -6.27 5.29
N GLN A 311 12.54 -7.03 5.62
CA GLN A 311 12.53 -7.98 6.73
C GLN A 311 12.28 -7.30 8.09
N ALA A 312 12.71 -6.06 8.25
CA ALA A 312 12.49 -5.30 9.49
C ALA A 312 11.00 -5.03 9.75
N VAL A 313 10.12 -5.09 8.75
CA VAL A 313 8.67 -4.97 8.99
C VAL A 313 8.18 -6.07 9.93
N HIS A 314 8.67 -7.31 9.76
CA HIS A 314 8.33 -8.40 10.68
C HIS A 314 8.95 -8.18 12.07
N GLU A 315 10.19 -7.69 12.16
CA GLU A 315 10.82 -7.36 13.43
C GLU A 315 10.03 -6.32 14.23
N ILE A 316 9.59 -5.25 13.56
CA ILE A 316 8.76 -4.19 14.17
C ILE A 316 7.45 -4.76 14.71
N LEU A 317 6.78 -5.61 13.92
CA LEU A 317 5.52 -6.23 14.33
C LEU A 317 5.74 -7.20 15.50
N SER A 318 6.94 -7.81 15.60
CA SER A 318 7.31 -8.78 16.63
C SER A 318 7.44 -8.19 18.03
N ASP A 319 7.82 -6.91 18.10
CA ASP A 319 8.17 -6.23 19.35
C ASP A 319 6.94 -5.97 20.22
N THR A 320 7.01 -6.45 21.45
CA THR A 320 5.94 -6.37 22.45
C THR A 320 5.62 -4.93 22.86
N SER A 321 6.60 -4.03 22.83
CA SER A 321 6.43 -2.62 23.25
C SER A 321 5.52 -1.86 22.28
N ILE A 322 5.63 -2.17 21.00
CA ILE A 322 4.88 -1.53 19.91
C ILE A 322 3.51 -2.18 19.80
N ARG A 323 3.40 -3.49 20.02
CA ARG A 323 2.13 -4.22 20.07
C ARG A 323 1.16 -3.68 21.12
N GLN A 324 1.64 -3.29 22.30
CA GLN A 324 0.81 -2.67 23.34
C GLN A 324 0.24 -1.31 22.90
N GLN A 325 0.85 -0.65 21.92
CA GLN A 325 0.36 0.59 21.32
C GLN A 325 -0.50 0.34 20.07
N LEU A 326 -0.42 -0.85 19.48
CA LEU A 326 -1.12 -1.28 18.26
C LEU A 326 -2.34 -2.18 18.56
N THR A 327 -3.05 -1.96 19.67
CA THR A 327 -4.08 -2.88 20.23
C THR A 327 -5.23 -3.31 19.30
N ASN A 328 -5.29 -2.84 18.06
CA ASN A 328 -6.33 -3.14 17.08
C ASN A 328 -5.77 -3.51 15.68
N VAL A 329 -4.58 -4.12 15.60
CA VAL A 329 -3.98 -4.61 14.34
C VAL A 329 -3.93 -6.13 14.35
N ARG A 330 -4.63 -6.80 13.42
CA ARG A 330 -4.70 -8.28 13.40
C ARG A 330 -3.35 -8.94 13.14
N ALA A 331 -2.51 -8.32 12.31
CA ALA A 331 -1.16 -8.81 12.02
C ALA A 331 -0.31 -9.01 13.28
N ALA A 332 -0.50 -8.18 14.32
CA ALA A 332 0.18 -8.35 15.60
C ALA A 332 -0.32 -9.60 16.35
N THR A 333 -1.61 -9.91 16.27
CA THR A 333 -2.20 -11.10 16.91
C THR A 333 -1.70 -12.40 16.29
N ASP A 334 -1.65 -12.48 14.96
CA ASP A 334 -1.18 -13.68 14.26
C ASP A 334 0.27 -14.00 14.62
N GLU A 335 1.08 -12.96 14.78
CA GLU A 335 2.47 -13.13 15.17
C GLU A 335 2.63 -13.51 16.66
N ILE A 336 1.74 -13.08 17.57
CA ILE A 336 1.71 -13.58 18.96
C ILE A 336 1.52 -15.10 18.96
N ILE A 337 0.63 -15.62 18.11
CA ILE A 337 0.36 -17.05 18.02
C ILE A 337 1.62 -17.79 17.53
N LEU A 338 2.31 -17.25 16.52
CA LEU A 338 3.56 -17.84 16.02
C LEU A 338 4.67 -17.80 17.05
N THR A 339 4.89 -16.68 17.74
CA THR A 339 5.89 -16.58 18.81
C THR A 339 5.57 -17.57 19.93
N ARG A 340 4.30 -17.67 20.34
CA ARG A 340 3.86 -18.64 21.33
C ARG A 340 4.10 -20.08 20.87
N PHE A 341 3.80 -20.39 19.61
CA PHE A 341 4.06 -21.69 19.02
C PHE A 341 5.55 -22.05 19.07
N PHE A 342 6.43 -21.14 18.65
CA PHE A 342 7.88 -21.38 18.69
C PHE A 342 8.41 -21.50 20.13
N ASN A 343 7.87 -20.75 21.08
CA ASN A 343 8.22 -20.88 22.49
C ASN A 343 7.81 -22.25 23.05
N ILE A 344 6.60 -22.71 22.73
CA ILE A 344 6.13 -24.05 23.14
C ILE A 344 6.99 -25.14 22.49
N LEU A 345 7.35 -24.98 21.21
CA LEU A 345 8.23 -25.91 20.50
C LEU A 345 9.62 -25.99 21.15
N ALA A 346 10.17 -24.85 21.57
CA ALA A 346 11.47 -24.78 22.25
C ALA A 346 11.42 -25.40 23.66
N GLU A 347 10.29 -25.31 24.36
CA GLU A 347 10.12 -25.85 25.70
C GLU A 347 9.77 -27.35 25.71
N ASN A 348 8.83 -27.79 24.85
CA ASN A 348 8.36 -29.18 24.79
C ASN A 348 7.83 -29.53 23.38
N ASN A 349 8.58 -30.33 22.62
CA ASN A 349 8.18 -30.79 21.28
C ASN A 349 6.83 -31.55 21.25
N ASP A 350 6.45 -32.22 22.33
CA ASP A 350 5.24 -33.08 22.35
C ASP A 350 3.93 -32.29 22.57
N LYS A 351 4.00 -31.00 22.92
CA LYS A 351 2.83 -30.14 23.17
C LYS A 351 2.38 -29.33 21.95
N VAL A 352 3.17 -29.38 20.88
CA VAL A 352 2.94 -28.67 19.62
C VAL A 352 2.24 -29.60 18.64
#